data_AF-A0A3N5MQM9-F1
#
_entry.id   AF-A0A3N5MQM9-F1
#
_cell.length_a   1.000
_cell.length_b   1.000
_cell.length_c   1.000
_cell.angle_alpha   90.00
_cell.angle_beta   90.00
_cell.angle_gamma   90.00
#
_symmetry.space_group_name_H-M   'P 1'
#
loop_
_entity.id
_entity.type
_entity.pdbx_description
1 polymer ?
#
loop_
_entity_poly.entity_id
_entity_poly.type
_entity_poly.pdbx_seq_one_letter_code
_entity_poly.pdbx_strand_id
1 'polypeptide(L)'
;MKFSNKTILGNLPDLLTGRRGDGLAQKYAGDKPPLRSELFSRDQMEQHGRILAASHKLSPGHAPDQLLARLSENEGVLISARNLLADAV
;
A
#
# COMPACT_ATOMS: atom_id res chain seq x y z
N MET A 1 -0.28 -27.40 -35.63
CA MET A 1 -0.07 -26.23 -36.51
C MET A 1 0.36 -25.06 -35.63
N LYS A 2 1.60 -24.57 -35.78
CA LYS A 2 2.20 -23.52 -34.94
C LYS A 2 2.07 -22.17 -35.64
N PHE A 3 1.70 -21.12 -34.91
CA PHE A 3 2.03 -19.74 -35.28
C PHE A 3 2.51 -18.98 -34.04
N SER A 4 3.82 -18.73 -34.01
CA SER A 4 4.47 -17.75 -33.15
C SER A 4 4.06 -16.35 -33.57
N ASN A 5 3.72 -15.47 -32.63
CA ASN A 5 3.68 -14.03 -32.91
C ASN A 5 4.78 -13.31 -32.12
N LYS A 6 5.71 -12.77 -32.91
CA LYS A 6 6.92 -12.06 -32.54
C LYS A 6 6.59 -10.61 -32.15
N THR A 7 7.33 -10.12 -31.16
CA THR A 7 7.70 -8.73 -30.85
C THR A 7 7.18 -7.64 -31.80
N ILE A 8 6.39 -6.71 -31.26
CA ILE A 8 6.28 -5.34 -31.80
C ILE A 8 6.62 -4.38 -30.66
N LEU A 9 7.91 -4.15 -30.47
CA LEU A 9 8.43 -2.93 -29.85
C LEU A 9 8.30 -1.83 -30.90
N GLY A 10 7.23 -1.03 -30.79
CA GLY A 10 7.08 0.21 -31.53
C GLY A 10 7.45 1.39 -30.65
N ASN A 11 8.57 2.03 -30.97
CA ASN A 11 8.99 3.30 -30.40
C ASN A 11 7.91 4.37 -30.64
N LEU A 12 7.40 5.01 -29.58
CA LEU A 12 6.82 6.35 -29.66
C LEU A 12 7.68 7.30 -28.83
N PRO A 13 8.45 8.20 -29.47
CA PRO A 13 9.06 9.31 -28.77
C PRO A 13 8.03 10.46 -28.61
N ASP A 14 8.09 11.08 -27.43
CA ASP A 14 7.83 12.50 -27.14
C ASP A 14 6.51 13.12 -27.60
N LEU A 15 5.47 12.97 -26.78
CA LEU A 15 4.39 13.95 -26.76
C LEU A 15 3.73 14.09 -25.39
N LEU A 16 4.48 14.37 -24.32
CA LEU A 16 3.93 14.91 -23.06
C LEU A 16 5.03 15.57 -22.21
N THR A 17 5.80 16.49 -22.79
CA THR A 17 6.59 17.47 -22.03
C THR A 17 5.68 18.58 -21.50
N GLY A 18 4.79 18.19 -20.57
CA GLY A 18 3.93 19.07 -19.77
C GLY A 18 4.49 19.23 -18.36
N ARG A 19 5.43 20.15 -18.24
CA ARG A 19 6.15 20.61 -17.04
C ARG A 19 5.23 20.89 -15.82
N ARG A 20 5.19 19.96 -14.84
CA ARG A 20 5.09 20.18 -13.37
C ARG A 20 4.90 18.83 -12.64
N GLY A 21 6.01 18.18 -12.30
CA GLY A 21 5.99 16.93 -11.51
C GLY A 21 7.34 16.55 -10.88
N ASP A 22 8.44 17.17 -11.30
CA ASP A 22 9.81 16.82 -10.86
C ASP A 22 10.01 16.84 -9.34
N GLY A 23 9.30 17.72 -8.62
CA GLY A 23 9.46 17.86 -7.17
C GLY A 23 8.92 16.68 -6.35
N LEU A 24 8.01 15.87 -6.90
CA LEU A 24 7.49 14.67 -6.22
C LEU A 24 8.25 13.42 -6.68
N ALA A 25 8.57 13.32 -7.97
CA ALA A 25 9.35 12.20 -8.50
C ALA A 25 10.75 12.10 -7.85
N GLN A 26 11.42 13.23 -7.60
CA GLN A 26 12.72 13.28 -6.91
C GLN A 26 12.63 12.81 -5.44
N LYS A 27 11.51 13.08 -4.76
CA LYS A 27 11.31 12.73 -3.32
C LYS A 27 11.12 11.23 -3.10
N TYR A 28 10.64 10.51 -4.11
CA TYR A 28 10.45 9.05 -4.07
C TYR A 28 11.44 8.31 -4.98
N ALA A 29 12.46 8.98 -5.53
CA ALA A 29 13.43 8.37 -6.44
C ALA A 29 14.30 7.28 -5.77
N GLY A 30 14.45 7.33 -4.43
CA GLY A 30 15.08 6.29 -3.63
C GLY A 30 14.10 5.37 -2.89
N ASP A 31 12.79 5.64 -3.02
CA ASP A 31 11.75 4.80 -2.43
C ASP A 31 11.39 3.70 -3.44
N LYS A 32 10.93 2.54 -2.95
CA LYS A 32 10.55 1.44 -3.84
C LYS A 32 9.61 1.98 -4.92
N PRO A 33 9.72 1.52 -6.18
CA PRO A 33 8.81 1.96 -7.24
C PRO A 33 7.38 1.86 -6.71
N PRO A 34 6.51 2.86 -6.98
CA PRO A 34 5.14 2.80 -6.52
C PRO A 34 4.59 1.42 -6.88
N LEU A 35 3.93 0.75 -5.92
CA LEU A 35 3.30 -0.56 -6.11
C LEU A 35 2.23 -0.42 -7.20
N ARG A 36 2.67 -0.41 -8.45
CA ARG A 36 1.87 -0.33 -9.66
C ARG A 36 1.68 -1.74 -10.21
N SER A 37 1.38 -2.68 -9.31
CA SER A 37 0.79 -3.94 -9.73
C SER A 37 -0.57 -3.63 -10.33
N GLU A 38 -0.86 -4.19 -11.50
CA GLU A 38 -2.20 -4.14 -12.09
C GLU A 38 -3.24 -4.61 -11.07
N LEU A 39 -4.39 -3.94 -11.03
CA LEU A 39 -5.49 -4.35 -10.16
C LEU A 39 -6.10 -5.63 -10.70
N PHE A 40 -6.39 -6.57 -9.81
CA PHE A 40 -7.16 -7.76 -10.17
C PHE A 40 -8.53 -7.36 -10.71
N SER A 41 -8.98 -8.06 -11.75
CA SER A 41 -10.38 -8.08 -12.14
C SER A 41 -11.23 -8.62 -10.99
N ARG A 42 -12.56 -8.44 -11.06
CA ARG A 42 -13.48 -8.96 -10.04
C ARG A 42 -13.28 -10.45 -9.76
N ASP A 43 -13.17 -11.25 -10.82
CA ASP A 43 -13.05 -12.71 -10.72
C ASP A 43 -11.67 -13.12 -10.18
N GLN A 44 -10.63 -12.40 -10.59
CA GLN A 44 -9.28 -12.58 -10.05
C GLN A 44 -9.22 -12.24 -8.56
N MET A 45 -9.88 -11.18 -8.13
CA MET A 45 -9.95 -10.79 -6.72
C MET A 45 -10.71 -11.83 -5.88
N GLU A 46 -11.79 -12.40 -6.43
CA GLU A 46 -12.54 -13.48 -5.76
C GLU A 46 -11.68 -14.73 -5.57
N GLN A 47 -11.03 -15.21 -6.63
CA GLN A 47 -10.15 -16.38 -6.53
C GLN A 47 -8.96 -16.10 -5.61
N HIS A 48 -8.35 -14.93 -5.72
CA HIS A 48 -7.24 -14.52 -4.87
C HIS A 48 -7.65 -14.47 -3.39
N GLY A 49 -8.82 -13.92 -3.07
CA GLY A 49 -9.35 -13.88 -1.71
C GLY A 49 -9.51 -15.27 -1.09
N ARG A 50 -10.01 -16.24 -1.86
CA ARG A 50 -10.14 -17.64 -1.41
C ARG A 50 -8.78 -18.28 -1.12
N ILE A 51 -7.80 -18.07 -2.01
CA ILE A 51 -6.44 -18.58 -1.84
C ILE A 51 -5.78 -17.94 -0.62
N LEU A 52 -5.91 -16.62 -0.48
CA LEU A 52 -5.36 -15.86 0.64
C LEU A 52 -5.92 -16.35 1.97
N ALA A 53 -7.25 -16.49 2.07
CA ALA A 53 -7.90 -17.01 3.27
C ALA A 53 -7.42 -18.42 3.62
N ALA A 54 -7.28 -19.32 2.64
CA ALA A 54 -6.80 -20.68 2.85
C ALA A 54 -5.32 -20.75 3.27
N SER A 55 -4.51 -19.75 2.88
CA SER A 55 -3.10 -19.67 3.27
C SER A 55 -2.91 -19.25 4.73
N HIS A 56 -3.90 -18.58 5.33
CA HIS A 56 -3.84 -18.13 6.71
C HIS A 56 -4.08 -19.31 7.67
N LYS A 57 -3.08 -19.63 8.48
CA LYS A 57 -3.24 -20.57 9.61
C LYS A 57 -3.72 -19.80 10.84
N LEU A 58 -4.85 -20.23 11.39
CA LEU A 58 -5.30 -19.73 12.68
C LEU A 58 -4.35 -20.24 13.77
N SER A 59 -3.91 -19.34 14.65
CA SER A 59 -3.17 -19.75 15.84
C SER A 59 -4.09 -20.62 16.72
N PRO A 60 -3.63 -21.79 17.21
CA PRO A 60 -4.44 -22.68 18.03
C PRO A 60 -4.73 -22.11 19.44
N GLY A 61 -4.01 -21.07 19.84
CA GLY A 61 -4.16 -20.41 21.14
C GLY A 61 -4.65 -18.97 21.01
N HIS A 62 -5.23 -18.46 22.09
CA HIS A 62 -5.50 -17.04 22.23
C HIS A 62 -4.18 -16.29 22.45
N ALA A 63 -3.87 -15.33 21.58
CA ALA A 63 -2.78 -14.40 21.85
C ALA A 63 -3.19 -13.49 23.02
N PRO A 64 -2.27 -13.07 23.90
CA PRO A 64 -2.60 -12.11 24.95
C PRO A 64 -3.19 -10.85 24.34
N ASP A 65 -4.23 -10.30 24.96
CA ASP A 65 -4.82 -9.04 24.54
C ASP A 65 -3.86 -7.89 24.82
N GLN A 66 -3.08 -7.53 23.80
CA GLN A 66 -2.17 -6.39 23.84
C GLN A 66 -2.83 -5.11 23.32
N LEU A 67 -4.01 -5.21 22.69
CA LEU A 67 -4.64 -4.08 22.02
C LEU A 67 -5.28 -3.15 23.04
N LEU A 68 -6.03 -3.68 24.00
CA LEU A 68 -6.68 -2.85 25.01
C LEU A 68 -5.66 -2.09 25.86
N ALA A 69 -4.57 -2.74 26.26
CA ALA A 69 -3.47 -2.09 26.98
C ALA A 69 -2.87 -0.93 26.18
N ARG A 70 -2.54 -1.16 24.91
CA ARG A 70 -2.00 -0.11 24.03
C ARG A 70 -2.99 1.02 23.76
N LEU A 71 -4.28 0.74 23.66
CA LEU A 71 -5.30 1.77 23.49
C LEU A 71 -5.41 2.68 24.72
N SER A 72 -5.32 2.10 25.92
CA SER A 72 -5.28 2.86 27.18
C SER A 72 -4.03 3.75 27.27
N GLU A 73 -2.87 3.22 26.89
CA GLU A 73 -1.62 4.00 26.81
C GLU A 73 -1.75 5.15 25.79
N ASN A 74 -2.31 4.87 24.62
CA ASN A 74 -2.53 5.87 23.57
C ASN A 74 -3.48 6.98 24.03
N GLU A 75 -4.53 6.66 24.78
CA GLU A 75 -5.45 7.65 25.34
C GLU A 75 -4.69 8.67 26.21
N GLY A 76 -3.81 8.21 27.10
CA GLY A 76 -2.98 9.08 27.93
C GLY A 76 -2.06 9.99 27.10
N VAL A 77 -1.43 9.43 26.06
CA VAL A 77 -0.58 10.20 25.14
C VAL A 77 -1.38 11.29 24.42
N LEU A 78 -2.58 10.95 23.92
CA LEU A 78 -3.44 11.88 23.20
C LEU A 78 -3.94 13.02 24.11
N ILE A 79 -4.33 12.71 25.35
CA ILE A 79 -4.73 13.72 26.33
C ILE A 79 -3.57 14.66 26.64
N SER A 80 -2.38 14.12 26.87
CA SER A 80 -1.17 14.91 27.14
C SER A 80 -0.84 15.86 25.99
N ALA A 81 -0.82 15.35 24.75
CA ALA A 81 -0.59 16.16 23.56
C ALA A 81 -1.66 17.25 23.39
N ARG A 82 -2.93 16.91 23.64
CA ARG A 82 -4.05 17.88 23.59
C ARG A 82 -3.89 18.99 24.62
N ASN A 83 -3.44 18.70 25.84
CA ASN A 83 -3.21 19.71 26.87
C ASN A 83 -2.03 20.61 26.51
N LEU A 84 -0.91 20.05 26.03
CA LEU A 84 0.24 20.83 25.56
C LEU A 84 -0.14 21.81 24.44
N LEU A 85 -0.97 21.37 23.50
CA LEU A 85 -1.48 22.24 22.43
C LEU A 85 -2.43 23.32 22.94
N ALA A 86 -3.25 23.01 23.95
CA ALA A 86 -4.16 23.98 24.56
C ALA A 86 -3.42 25.05 25.37
N ASP A 87 -2.36 24.68 26.08
CA ASP A 87 -1.54 25.60 26.88
C ASP A 87 -0.64 26.51 26.03
N ALA A 88 -0.42 26.15 24.76
CA ALA A 88 0.40 26.90 23.81
C ALA A 88 -0.37 28.04 23.08
N VAL A 89 -1.65 28.25 23.42
CA VAL A 89 -2.54 29.31 22.86
C VAL A 89 -2.83 30.36 23.92
#